data_AF-A0A956ES82-F1
#
_entry.id   AF-A0A956ES82-F1
#
_cell.length_a   1.000
_cell.length_b   1.000
_cell.length_c   1.000
_cell.angle_alpha   90.00
_cell.angle_beta   90.00
_cell.angle_gamma   90.00
#
_symmetry.space_group_name_H-M   'P 1'
#
loop_
_entity.id
_entity.type
_entity.pdbx_description
1 polymer ?
#
loop_
_entity_poly.entity_id
_entity_poly.type
_entity_poly.pdbx_seq_one_letter_code
_entity_poly.pdbx_strand_id
1 'polypeptide(L)'
;MRGSEAVSTANCAVVPSDLEHLPEIKALLLSLNDAFASGPALEALIRSIPVLSMRVIRSALWKRDDLDRCSLGYALAMIGNRGLEDALMQLLEDLTELKHDLEDGVVKRKPARAKSNLQGGASSRQKRR
;
A
#
# COMPACT_ATOMS: atom_id res chain seq x y z
N MET A 1 -9.02 23.90 -7.30
CA MET A 1 -9.07 22.52 -7.81
C MET A 1 -7.71 21.87 -7.55
N ARG A 2 -7.57 21.06 -6.48
CA ARG A 2 -6.32 20.34 -6.21
C ARG A 2 -6.41 18.98 -6.92
N GLY A 3 -5.40 18.68 -7.74
CA GLY A 3 -5.34 17.48 -8.56
C GLY A 3 -5.50 16.22 -7.72
N SER A 4 -6.40 15.35 -8.14
CA SER A 4 -6.50 13.99 -7.61
C SER A 4 -5.35 13.19 -8.21
N GLU A 5 -4.20 13.22 -7.55
CA GLU A 5 -3.06 12.39 -7.92
C GLU A 5 -3.42 10.92 -7.62
N ALA A 6 -3.45 10.09 -8.66
CA ALA A 6 -3.65 8.66 -8.53
C ALA A 6 -2.43 8.04 -7.83
N VAL A 7 -2.64 7.42 -6.66
CA VAL A 7 -1.57 6.74 -5.92
C VAL A 7 -1.30 5.38 -6.58
N SER A 8 -0.03 5.09 -6.86
CA SER A 8 0.42 3.81 -7.43
C SER A 8 0.29 2.68 -6.40
N THR A 9 -0.23 1.51 -6.79
CA THR A 9 -0.46 0.34 -5.91
C THR A 9 0.64 -0.73 -6.01
N ALA A 10 1.75 -0.43 -6.69
CA ALA A 10 2.73 -1.44 -7.12
C ALA A 10 3.51 -2.12 -5.96
N ASN A 11 3.52 -1.54 -4.75
CA ASN A 11 4.12 -2.17 -3.58
C ASN A 11 3.46 -1.70 -2.28
N CYS A 12 2.66 -2.56 -1.63
CA CYS A 12 2.05 -2.29 -0.32
C CYS A 12 2.81 -2.91 0.85
N ALA A 13 3.98 -3.51 0.60
CA ALA A 13 4.79 -4.11 1.66
C ALA A 13 5.41 -3.02 2.54
N VAL A 14 5.41 -3.27 3.86
CA VAL A 14 6.05 -2.37 4.83
C VAL A 14 7.57 -2.45 4.73
N VAL A 15 8.23 -1.34 4.98
CA VAL A 15 9.68 -1.18 5.07
C VAL A 15 10.06 -0.49 6.38
N PRO A 16 11.33 -0.58 6.84
CA PRO A 16 11.73 0.01 8.12
C PRO A 16 11.40 1.51 8.28
N SER A 17 11.45 2.29 7.20
CA SER A 17 11.07 3.71 7.23
C SER A 17 9.59 3.95 7.54
N ASP A 18 8.71 2.97 7.31
CA ASP A 18 7.29 3.12 7.61
C ASP A 18 7.00 3.15 9.12
N LEU A 19 7.94 2.67 9.95
CA LEU A 19 7.87 2.81 11.41
C LEU A 19 7.95 4.28 11.86
N GLU A 20 8.44 5.19 11.02
CA GLU A 20 8.43 6.62 11.30
C GLU A 20 7.01 7.19 11.31
N HIS A 21 6.05 6.51 10.68
CA HIS A 21 4.64 6.94 10.59
C HIS A 21 3.75 6.49 11.76
N LEU A 22 4.33 5.89 12.80
CA LEU A 22 3.60 5.49 14.01
C LEU A 22 2.83 6.64 14.69
N PRO A 23 3.36 7.88 14.77
CA PRO A 23 2.60 9.02 15.30
C PRO A 23 1.33 9.32 14.51
N GLU A 24 1.38 9.27 13.18
CA GLU A 24 0.25 9.50 12.28
C GLU A 24 -0.77 8.36 12.39
N ILE A 25 -0.31 7.12 12.49
CA ILE A 25 -1.19 5.96 12.72
C ILE A 25 -1.93 6.11 14.06
N LYS A 26 -1.23 6.55 15.11
CA LYS A 26 -1.86 6.84 16.41
C LYS A 26 -2.89 7.96 16.30
N ALA A 27 -2.58 9.03 15.57
CA ALA A 27 -3.52 10.12 15.34
C ALA A 27 -4.77 9.66 14.55
N LEU A 28 -4.59 8.79 13.56
CA LEU A 28 -5.69 8.18 12.81
C LEU A 28 -6.58 7.32 13.72
N LEU A 29 -5.99 6.46 14.56
CA LEU A 29 -6.74 5.64 15.51
C LEU A 29 -7.55 6.49 16.50
N LEU A 30 -6.96 7.58 17.00
CA LEU A 30 -7.68 8.54 17.86
C LEU A 30 -8.84 9.20 17.11
N SER A 31 -8.63 9.59 15.85
CA SER A 31 -9.68 10.17 15.02
C SER A 31 -10.79 9.18 14.70
N LEU A 32 -10.49 7.89 14.47
CA LEU A 32 -11.51 6.87 14.21
C LEU A 32 -12.39 6.60 15.45
N ASN A 33 -11.86 6.85 16.63
CA ASN A 33 -12.59 6.74 17.89
C ASN A 33 -13.43 7.99 18.22
N ASP A 34 -13.32 9.07 17.46
CA ASP A 34 -14.11 10.29 17.63
C ASP A 34 -15.40 10.23 16.78
N ALA A 35 -16.56 10.27 17.45
CA ALA A 35 -17.87 10.24 16.81
C ALA A 35 -18.13 11.44 15.86
N PHE A 36 -17.34 12.51 15.96
CA PHE A 36 -17.45 13.71 15.12
C PHE A 36 -16.36 13.81 14.06
N ALA A 37 -15.51 12.79 13.89
CA ALA A 37 -14.46 12.83 12.90
C ALA A 37 -15.00 13.03 11.48
N SER A 38 -14.54 14.10 10.83
CA SER A 38 -14.96 14.42 9.47
C SER A 38 -14.19 13.58 8.45
N GLY A 39 -14.89 13.14 7.39
CA GLY A 39 -14.29 12.40 6.27
C GLY A 39 -13.04 13.07 5.66
N PRO A 40 -13.01 14.40 5.45
CA PRO A 40 -11.81 15.09 4.95
C PRO A 40 -10.60 15.03 5.90
N ALA A 41 -10.83 15.07 7.22
CA ALA A 41 -9.75 14.95 8.21
C ALA A 41 -9.17 13.53 8.22
N LEU A 42 -10.03 12.51 8.14
CA LEU A 42 -9.60 11.12 7.99
C LEU A 42 -8.83 10.91 6.68
N GLU A 43 -9.30 11.46 5.56
CA GLU A 43 -8.58 11.37 4.29
C GLU A 43 -7.18 11.99 4.38
N ALA A 44 -7.05 13.15 5.05
CA ALA A 44 -5.76 13.81 5.23
C ALA A 44 -4.78 12.96 6.06
N LEU A 45 -5.26 12.36 7.15
CA LEU A 45 -4.46 11.46 8.00
C LEU A 45 -4.05 10.18 7.28
N ILE A 46 -4.94 9.61 6.46
CA ILE A 46 -4.63 8.42 5.67
C ILE A 46 -3.60 8.75 4.59
N ARG A 47 -3.71 9.95 3.98
CA ARG A 47 -2.77 10.44 2.97
C ARG A 47 -1.36 10.65 3.51
N SER A 48 -1.21 11.00 4.79
CA SER A 48 0.12 11.11 5.43
C SER A 48 0.77 9.76 5.76
N ILE A 49 0.05 8.64 5.55
CA ILE A 49 0.57 7.28 5.72
C ILE A 49 0.57 6.59 4.34
N PRO A 50 1.67 6.68 3.56
CA PRO A 50 1.66 6.26 2.15
C PRO A 50 1.25 4.80 1.94
N VAL A 51 1.75 3.89 2.79
CA VAL A 51 1.42 2.47 2.71
C VAL A 51 -0.07 2.22 2.96
N LEU A 52 -0.68 2.92 3.91
CA LEU A 52 -2.11 2.80 4.18
C LEU A 52 -2.94 3.31 2.99
N SER A 53 -2.57 4.48 2.44
CA SER A 53 -3.21 5.04 1.25
C SER A 53 -3.21 4.06 0.07
N MET A 54 -2.06 3.41 -0.18
CA MET A 54 -1.93 2.40 -1.23
C MET A 54 -2.81 1.17 -0.97
N ARG A 55 -2.88 0.70 0.28
CA ARG A 55 -3.73 -0.44 0.67
C ARG A 55 -5.21 -0.14 0.49
N VAL A 56 -5.66 1.04 0.93
CA VAL A 56 -7.05 1.50 0.78
C VAL A 56 -7.45 1.53 -0.70
N ILE A 57 -6.61 2.12 -1.55
CA ILE A 57 -6.86 2.19 -3.00
C ILE A 57 -6.84 0.79 -3.62
N ARG A 58 -5.88 -0.05 -3.26
CA ARG A 58 -5.81 -1.43 -3.76
C ARG A 58 -7.06 -2.24 -3.37
N SER A 59 -7.54 -2.12 -2.14
CA SER A 59 -8.77 -2.78 -1.67
C SER A 59 -10.01 -2.31 -2.44
N ALA A 60 -10.08 -1.04 -2.82
CA ALA A 60 -11.16 -0.53 -3.66
C ALA A 60 -11.08 -1.07 -5.10
N LEU A 61 -9.89 -1.05 -5.71
CA LEU A 61 -9.70 -1.59 -7.06
C LEU A 61 -9.98 -3.10 -7.14
N TRP A 62 -9.65 -3.87 -6.09
CA TRP A 62 -9.99 -5.29 -6.01
C TRP A 62 -11.50 -5.59 -5.98
N LYS A 63 -12.34 -4.63 -5.59
CA LYS A 63 -13.80 -4.79 -5.64
C LYS A 63 -14.38 -4.45 -7.02
N ARG A 64 -13.60 -3.83 -7.91
CA ARG A 64 -14.04 -3.31 -9.21
C ARG A 64 -12.98 -3.59 -10.28
N ASP A 65 -13.12 -4.74 -10.94
CA ASP A 65 -12.24 -5.18 -12.03
C ASP A 65 -12.26 -4.24 -13.27
N ASP A 66 -13.22 -3.31 -13.33
CA ASP A 66 -13.36 -2.31 -14.39
C ASP A 66 -12.59 -1.01 -14.15
N LEU A 67 -11.92 -0.87 -12.99
CA LEU A 67 -11.17 0.33 -12.64
C LEU A 67 -9.66 0.06 -12.58
N ASP A 68 -8.89 0.77 -13.39
CA ASP A 68 -7.42 0.71 -13.34
C ASP A 68 -6.81 1.65 -12.29
N ARG A 69 -7.53 2.72 -11.91
CA ARG A 69 -7.10 3.76 -10.96
C ARG A 69 -8.30 4.38 -10.25
N CYS A 70 -8.12 4.75 -8.99
CA CYS A 70 -9.11 5.54 -8.25
C CYS A 70 -8.46 6.52 -7.27
N SER A 71 -9.20 7.58 -6.91
CA SER A 71 -8.78 8.54 -5.89
C SER A 71 -8.94 7.95 -4.49
N LEU A 72 -8.19 8.49 -3.51
CA LEU A 72 -8.29 8.05 -2.12
C LEU A 72 -9.69 8.26 -1.54
N GLY A 73 -10.29 9.45 -1.73
CA GLY A 73 -11.65 9.72 -1.27
C GLY A 73 -12.69 8.77 -1.87
N TYR A 74 -12.56 8.43 -3.16
CA TYR A 74 -13.44 7.45 -3.80
C TYR A 74 -13.22 6.04 -3.25
N ALA A 75 -11.97 5.64 -3.03
CA ALA A 75 -11.63 4.36 -2.43
C ALA A 75 -12.23 4.22 -1.01
N LEU A 76 -12.11 5.26 -0.18
CA LEU A 76 -12.69 5.30 1.16
C LEU A 76 -14.21 5.16 1.15
N ALA A 77 -14.90 5.88 0.26
CA ALA A 77 -16.34 5.75 0.10
C ALA A 77 -16.77 4.34 -0.32
N MET A 78 -15.93 3.65 -1.11
CA MET A 78 -16.22 2.30 -1.61
C MET A 78 -15.98 1.20 -0.57
N ILE A 79 -14.88 1.27 0.18
CA ILE A 79 -14.54 0.23 1.16
C ILE A 79 -15.30 0.43 2.48
N GLY A 80 -15.70 1.66 2.78
CA GLY A 80 -16.35 2.05 4.03
C GLY A 80 -15.45 1.89 5.26
N ASN A 81 -16.02 2.18 6.43
CA ASN A 81 -15.27 2.11 7.70
C ASN A 81 -14.70 0.71 7.95
N ARG A 82 -15.50 -0.34 7.69
CA ARG A 82 -15.07 -1.73 7.85
C ARG A 82 -13.83 -2.05 7.02
N GLY A 83 -13.82 -1.67 5.74
CA GLY A 83 -12.67 -1.94 4.88
C GLY A 83 -11.45 -1.09 5.24
N LEU A 84 -11.65 0.12 5.76
CA LEU A 84 -10.56 0.93 6.30
C LEU A 84 -9.96 0.29 7.56
N GLU A 85 -10.80 -0.17 8.49
CA GLU A 85 -10.37 -0.89 9.69
C GLU A 85 -9.57 -2.14 9.33
N ASP A 86 -10.05 -2.96 8.39
CA ASP A 86 -9.34 -4.16 7.93
C ASP A 86 -7.95 -3.80 7.38
N ALA A 87 -7.85 -2.76 6.54
CA ALA A 87 -6.58 -2.30 5.98
C ALA A 87 -5.61 -1.75 7.05
N LEU A 88 -6.16 -1.06 8.06
CA LEU A 88 -5.39 -0.51 9.17
C LEU A 88 -4.86 -1.61 10.09
N MET A 89 -5.69 -2.61 10.41
CA MET A 89 -5.30 -3.77 11.22
C MET A 89 -4.18 -4.56 10.54
N GLN A 90 -4.30 -4.83 9.24
CA GLN A 90 -3.24 -5.49 8.47
C GLN A 90 -1.94 -4.68 8.47
N LEU A 91 -2.02 -3.36 8.39
CA LEU A 91 -0.83 -2.51 8.47
C LEU A 91 -0.16 -2.58 9.85
N LEU A 92 -0.94 -2.56 10.93
CA LEU A 92 -0.42 -2.66 12.29
C LEU A 92 0.22 -4.02 12.56
N GLU A 93 -0.36 -5.10 12.04
CA GLU A 93 0.21 -6.45 12.11
C GLU A 93 1.56 -6.49 11.38
N ASP A 94 1.62 -6.06 10.13
CA ASP A 94 2.85 -6.05 9.33
C ASP A 94 3.95 -5.19 9.97
N LEU A 95 3.61 -4.03 10.54
CA LEU A 95 4.58 -3.17 11.25
C LEU A 95 5.08 -3.82 12.55
N THR A 96 4.22 -4.59 13.21
CA THR A 96 4.57 -5.31 14.44
C THR A 96 5.52 -6.47 14.13
N GLU A 97 5.23 -7.25 13.09
CA GLU A 97 6.14 -8.30 12.60
C GLU A 97 7.48 -7.71 12.16
N LEU A 98 7.47 -6.63 11.37
CA LEU A 98 8.68 -5.93 10.95
C LEU A 98 9.52 -5.44 12.12
N LYS A 99 8.88 -4.87 13.15
CA LYS A 99 9.56 -4.41 14.35
C LYS A 99 10.20 -5.58 15.09
N HIS A 100 9.49 -6.69 15.24
CA HIS A 100 10.01 -7.90 15.89
C HIS A 100 11.21 -8.47 15.12
N ASP A 101 11.12 -8.56 13.79
CA ASP A 101 12.22 -8.99 12.93
C ASP A 101 13.48 -8.11 13.04
N LEU A 102 13.28 -6.80 13.24
CA LEU A 102 14.37 -5.83 13.44
C LEU A 102 15.02 -5.98 14.83
N GLU A 103 14.21 -6.20 15.86
CA GLU A 103 14.68 -6.39 17.25
C GLU A 103 15.44 -7.71 17.42
N ASP A 104 14.97 -8.79 16.79
CA ASP A 104 15.61 -10.11 16.85
C ASP A 104 16.82 -10.24 15.90
N GLY A 105 17.12 -9.21 15.11
CA GLY A 105 18.22 -9.22 14.13
C GLY A 105 17.98 -10.17 12.94
N VAL A 106 16.72 -10.56 12.71
CA VAL A 106 16.30 -11.56 11.71
C VAL A 106 16.09 -10.96 10.32
N VAL A 107 16.54 -9.73 10.04
CA VAL A 107 16.42 -9.10 8.71
C VAL A 107 17.30 -9.79 7.67
N LYS A 108 16.87 -10.97 7.24
CA LYS A 108 17.23 -11.61 5.98
C LYS A 108 16.53 -10.81 4.91
N ARG A 109 17.25 -9.85 4.33
CA ARG A 109 16.89 -9.14 3.10
C ARG A 109 16.22 -10.13 2.14
N LYS A 110 14.90 -10.04 1.97
CA LYS A 110 14.21 -10.74 0.88
C LYS A 110 14.77 -10.10 -0.40
N PRO A 111 15.50 -10.83 -1.25
CA PRO A 111 16.10 -10.20 -2.40
C PRO A 111 14.98 -9.68 -3.29
N ALA A 112 15.01 -8.38 -3.56
CA ALA A 112 14.24 -7.78 -4.64
C ALA A 112 14.44 -8.67 -5.87
N ARG A 113 13.34 -9.20 -6.39
CA ARG A 113 13.29 -10.18 -7.46
C ARG A 113 14.04 -9.63 -8.67
N ALA A 114 15.31 -10.02 -8.81
CA ALA A 114 16.11 -9.73 -9.98
C ALA A 114 15.48 -10.47 -11.16
N LYS A 115 14.76 -9.73 -12.01
CA LYS A 115 14.58 -10.18 -13.40
C LYS A 115 15.83 -9.74 -14.14
N SER A 116 16.78 -10.67 -14.19
CA SER A 116 17.93 -10.62 -15.08
C SER A 116 17.46 -10.42 -16.52
N ASN A 117 18.08 -9.44 -17.18
CA ASN A 117 18.20 -9.41 -18.63
C ASN A 117 18.82 -10.73 -19.10
N LEU A 118 18.10 -11.47 -19.95
CA LEU A 118 18.71 -12.39 -20.91
C LEU A 118 18.67 -11.71 -22.27
N GLN A 119 19.72 -10.96 -22.53
CA GLN A 119 20.17 -10.58 -23.86
C GLN A 119 20.87 -11.81 -24.46
N GLY A 120 20.49 -12.20 -25.68
CA GLY A 120 21.14 -13.32 -26.36
C GLY A 120 20.51 -13.60 -27.71
N GLY A 121 20.97 -12.87 -28.74
CA GLY A 121 20.63 -13.16 -30.12
C GLY A 121 21.17 -14.52 -30.56
N ALA A 122 20.41 -15.19 -31.42
CA ALA A 122 20.93 -16.23 -32.30
C ALA A 122 20.40 -15.95 -33.71
N SER A 123 21.33 -15.52 -34.54
CA SER A 123 21.23 -15.41 -35.98
C SER A 123 21.15 -16.81 -36.63
N SER A 124 20.37 -16.89 -37.72
CA SER A 124 20.54 -17.73 -38.93
C SER A 124 20.77 -19.26 -38.84
N ARG A 125 19.84 -20.02 -39.46
CA ARG A 125 20.04 -21.23 -40.32
C ARG A 125 18.66 -21.72 -40.78
N GLN A 126 18.25 -21.57 -42.04
CA GLN A 126 18.64 -22.33 -43.24
C GLN A 126 18.32 -23.84 -43.18
N LYS A 127 17.49 -24.26 -44.15
CA LYS A 127 17.32 -25.59 -44.81
C LYS A 127 16.24 -26.59 -44.35
N ARG A 128 15.45 -26.98 -45.38
CA ARG A 128 14.74 -28.25 -45.67
C ARG A 128 13.38 -28.41 -44.97
N ARG A 129 12.28 -28.72 -45.67
CA ARG A 129 12.10 -29.53 -46.89
C ARG A 129 11.11 -28.90 -47.86
#